data_AF-A0A2A4P0J2-F1
#
_entry.id   AF-A0A2A4P0J2-F1
#
_cell.length_a   1.000
_cell.length_b   1.000
_cell.length_c   1.000
_cell.angle_alpha   90.00
_cell.angle_beta   90.00
_cell.angle_gamma   90.00
#
_symmetry.space_group_name_H-M   'P 1'
#
loop_
_entity.id
_entity.type
_entity.pdbx_description
1 polymer ?
#
loop_
_entity_poly.entity_id
_entity_poly.type
_entity_poly.pdbx_seq_one_letter_code
_entity_poly.pdbx_strand_id
1 'polypeptide(L)'
;MTLNQNFNNRIMEKIDTSTVYKLMQNIVDKLEHISTELSTLQKKDSNLTSTKISENIGATREEVSGFIERIIKYIVKTNKEVNILQDSIPKSIQESLQPNITTTHKHYNLIGKDAPIGIKNASLLLISIILLVGGIKYGPGVYLEHSTLKKDEKTYHMIYEYIYLNSYEKNNTTSQLENLQQKSASRNPDFIKNLNALKRKYNNDLELKRLKKQLNLLKQQP
;
A
#
# COMPACT_ATOMS: atom_id res chain seq x y z
N MET A 1 -39.88 -20.47 7.75
CA MET A 1 -38.81 -19.55 8.21
C MET A 1 -37.52 -20.35 8.47
N THR A 2 -37.04 -21.06 7.45
CA THR A 2 -35.98 -22.08 7.59
C THR A 2 -34.87 -21.93 6.55
N LEU A 3 -34.99 -20.96 5.63
CA LEU A 3 -34.00 -20.70 4.58
C LEU A 3 -32.78 -19.89 5.07
N ASN A 4 -32.92 -19.13 6.16
CA ASN A 4 -31.92 -18.13 6.56
C ASN A 4 -30.83 -18.66 7.52
N GLN A 5 -31.08 -19.79 8.21
CA GLN A 5 -30.06 -20.42 9.06
C GLN A 5 -29.06 -21.27 8.27
N ASN A 6 -29.44 -21.77 7.09
CA ASN A 6 -28.53 -22.53 6.22
C ASN A 6 -27.56 -21.66 5.42
N PHE A 7 -27.85 -20.37 5.23
CA PHE A 7 -27.00 -19.48 4.46
C PHE A 7 -25.81 -18.96 5.30
N ASN A 8 -26.05 -18.60 6.56
CA ASN A 8 -25.00 -18.16 7.49
C ASN A 8 -24.07 -19.30 7.94
N ASN A 9 -24.57 -20.53 8.04
CA ASN A 9 -23.75 -21.71 8.32
C ASN A 9 -22.87 -22.14 7.13
N ARG A 10 -23.13 -21.66 5.90
CA ARG A 10 -22.32 -21.95 4.70
C ARG A 10 -21.20 -20.95 4.44
N ILE A 11 -21.31 -19.71 4.92
CA ILE A 11 -20.28 -18.68 4.70
C ILE A 11 -19.18 -18.74 5.78
N MET A 12 -19.50 -19.32 6.94
CA MET A 12 -18.53 -19.77 7.95
C MET A 12 -17.97 -21.18 7.62
N GLU A 13 -17.85 -21.51 6.34
CA GLU A 13 -16.93 -22.56 5.91
C GLU A 13 -15.51 -22.04 6.16
N LYS A 14 -15.07 -22.28 7.40
CA LYS A 14 -13.69 -22.38 7.86
C LYS A 14 -12.68 -21.87 6.83
N ILE A 15 -12.12 -20.68 7.07
CA ILE A 15 -10.68 -20.54 6.86
C ILE A 15 -10.06 -21.48 7.89
N ASP A 16 -10.05 -22.76 7.53
CA ASP A 16 -9.62 -23.85 8.39
C ASP A 16 -8.16 -23.54 8.66
N THR A 17 -7.83 -23.33 9.93
CA THR A 17 -6.45 -23.08 10.33
C THR A 17 -5.54 -24.18 9.78
N SER A 18 -6.09 -25.39 9.59
CA SER A 18 -5.48 -26.51 8.87
C SER A 18 -5.04 -26.16 7.43
N THR A 19 -5.80 -25.38 6.67
CA THR A 19 -5.47 -24.92 5.31
C THR A 19 -4.33 -23.90 5.33
N VAL A 20 -4.33 -22.99 6.30
CA VAL A 20 -3.23 -22.02 6.48
C VAL A 20 -1.95 -22.74 6.93
N TYR A 21 -2.05 -23.66 7.88
CA TYR A 21 -0.93 -24.51 8.30
C TYR A 21 -0.40 -25.38 7.14
N LYS A 22 -1.28 -25.99 6.34
CA LYS A 22 -0.89 -26.77 5.14
C LYS A 22 -0.19 -25.90 4.10
N LEU A 23 -0.65 -24.67 3.88
CA LEU A 23 -0.02 -23.75 2.96
C LEU A 23 1.37 -23.32 3.47
N MET A 24 1.49 -23.00 4.76
CA MET A 24 2.76 -22.64 5.39
C MET A 24 3.74 -23.82 5.37
N GLN A 25 3.27 -25.03 5.66
CA GLN A 25 4.08 -26.25 5.59
C GLN A 25 4.56 -26.49 4.15
N ASN A 26 3.68 -26.39 3.15
CA ASN A 26 4.06 -26.51 1.74
C ASN A 26 5.09 -25.47 1.30
N ILE A 27 5.04 -24.25 1.85
CA ILE A 27 6.03 -23.20 1.57
C ILE A 27 7.38 -23.56 2.20
N VAL A 28 7.38 -24.04 3.44
CA VAL A 28 8.59 -24.50 4.15
C VAL A 28 9.22 -25.69 3.42
N ASP A 29 8.41 -26.70 3.05
CA ASP A 29 8.88 -27.90 2.37
C ASP A 29 9.45 -27.57 0.97
N LYS A 30 8.83 -26.64 0.23
CA LYS A 30 9.35 -26.17 -1.07
C LYS A 30 10.65 -25.38 -0.91
N LEU A 31 10.79 -24.57 0.13
CA LEU A 31 12.04 -23.85 0.43
C LEU A 31 13.16 -24.83 0.80
N GLU A 32 12.83 -25.88 1.57
CA GLU A 32 13.75 -26.95 1.91
C GLU A 32 14.19 -27.74 0.67
N HIS A 33 13.25 -28.09 -0.20
CA HIS A 33 13.56 -28.74 -1.48
C HIS A 33 14.51 -27.90 -2.34
N ILE A 34 14.21 -26.61 -2.54
CA ILE A 34 15.05 -25.68 -3.31
C ILE A 34 16.45 -25.56 -2.68
N SER A 35 16.54 -25.46 -1.35
CA SER A 35 17.81 -25.41 -0.64
C SER A 35 18.64 -26.67 -0.86
N THR A 36 17.98 -27.82 -0.87
CA THR A 36 18.64 -29.13 -1.02
C THR A 36 19.13 -29.32 -2.47
N GLU A 37 18.30 -28.95 -3.45
CA GLU A 37 18.62 -28.98 -4.88
C GLU A 37 19.75 -28.00 -5.25
N LEU A 38 19.79 -26.83 -4.61
CA LEU A 38 20.90 -25.89 -4.77
C LEU A 38 22.20 -26.40 -4.13
N SER A 39 22.10 -27.10 -3.00
CA SER A 39 23.25 -27.72 -2.32
C SER A 39 23.84 -28.89 -3.13
N THR A 40 23.02 -29.63 -3.86
CA THR A 40 23.49 -30.68 -4.78
C THR A 40 24.08 -30.10 -6.06
N LEU A 41 23.54 -28.98 -6.57
CA LEU A 41 24.13 -28.22 -7.67
C LEU A 41 25.49 -27.59 -7.29
N GLN A 42 25.65 -27.09 -6.06
CA GLN A 42 26.93 -26.58 -5.55
C GLN A 42 28.04 -27.63 -5.45
N LYS A 43 27.70 -28.91 -5.22
CA LYS A 43 28.68 -30.01 -5.23
C LYS A 43 29.19 -30.36 -6.64
N LYS A 44 28.50 -29.90 -7.69
CA LYS A 44 28.80 -30.20 -9.10
C LYS A 44 29.74 -29.18 -9.75
N ASP A 45 29.78 -27.94 -9.26
CA ASP A 45 30.70 -26.88 -9.72
C ASP A 45 31.55 -26.37 -8.55
N SER A 46 32.69 -27.01 -8.33
CA SER A 46 33.63 -26.59 -7.28
C SER A 46 34.32 -25.26 -7.65
N ASN A 47 34.35 -24.36 -6.66
CA ASN A 47 35.18 -23.15 -6.53
C ASN A 47 34.66 -21.88 -7.21
N LEU A 48 33.88 -21.05 -6.49
CA LEU A 48 34.33 -19.73 -5.98
C LEU A 48 33.23 -18.89 -5.27
N THR A 49 31.98 -19.33 -5.19
CA THR A 49 30.87 -18.49 -4.69
C THR A 49 29.99 -19.12 -3.60
N SER A 50 30.31 -20.32 -3.12
CA SER A 50 29.42 -21.12 -2.27
C SER A 50 29.21 -20.56 -0.85
N THR A 51 30.26 -20.03 -0.20
CA THR A 51 30.19 -19.68 1.23
C THR A 51 29.32 -18.45 1.51
N LYS A 52 29.45 -17.38 0.71
CA LYS A 52 28.63 -16.17 0.86
C LYS A 52 27.16 -16.38 0.49
N ILE A 53 26.88 -17.26 -0.48
CA ILE A 53 25.51 -17.59 -0.88
C ILE A 53 24.84 -18.44 0.21
N SER A 54 25.56 -19.42 0.76
CA SER A 54 25.08 -20.25 1.87
C SER A 54 24.80 -19.44 3.14
N GLU A 55 25.68 -18.50 3.50
CA GLU A 55 25.47 -17.61 4.66
C GLU A 55 24.27 -16.68 4.46
N ASN A 56 24.13 -16.06 3.29
CA ASN A 56 22.98 -15.20 2.99
C ASN A 56 21.65 -15.97 3.00
N ILE A 57 21.64 -17.22 2.53
CA ILE A 57 20.45 -18.08 2.57
C ILE A 57 20.13 -18.49 4.01
N GLY A 58 21.13 -18.82 4.83
CA GLY A 58 20.95 -19.12 6.24
C GLY A 58 20.33 -17.95 7.01
N ALA A 59 20.88 -16.74 6.83
CA ALA A 59 20.36 -15.51 7.43
C ALA A 59 18.92 -15.21 6.96
N THR A 60 18.64 -15.37 5.66
CA THR A 60 17.29 -15.16 5.11
C THR A 60 16.29 -16.17 5.69
N ARG A 61 16.70 -17.43 5.89
CA ARG A 61 15.86 -18.48 6.50
C ARG A 61 15.51 -18.15 7.95
N GLU A 62 16.47 -17.68 8.72
CA GLU A 62 16.27 -17.32 10.12
C GLU A 62 15.35 -16.10 10.25
N GLU A 63 15.52 -15.09 9.40
CA GLU A 63 14.62 -13.94 9.33
C GLU A 63 13.19 -14.32 8.93
N VAL A 64 13.03 -15.16 7.90
CA VAL A 64 11.72 -15.63 7.45
C VAL A 64 11.05 -16.49 8.53
N SER A 65 11.80 -17.37 9.18
CA SER A 65 11.29 -18.19 10.29
C SER A 65 10.83 -17.33 11.46
N GLY A 66 11.63 -16.34 11.86
CA GLY A 66 11.28 -15.39 12.92
C GLY A 66 10.12 -14.47 12.55
N PHE A 67 9.92 -14.17 11.27
CA PHE A 67 8.76 -13.43 10.79
C PHE A 67 7.48 -14.27 10.83
N ILE A 68 7.56 -15.54 10.42
CA ILE A 68 6.44 -16.49 10.48
C ILE A 68 6.00 -16.71 11.94
N GLU A 69 6.95 -16.88 12.87
CA GLU A 69 6.62 -17.06 14.29
C GLU A 69 5.90 -15.85 14.88
N ARG A 70 6.32 -14.63 14.51
CA ARG A 70 5.62 -13.39 14.90
C ARG A 70 4.21 -13.32 14.34
N ILE A 71 4.02 -13.71 13.09
CA ILE A 71 2.69 -13.77 12.46
C ILE A 71 1.80 -14.77 13.21
N ILE A 72 2.30 -15.97 13.51
CA ILE A 72 1.56 -17.00 14.25
C ILE A 72 1.12 -16.46 15.61
N LYS A 73 2.04 -15.84 16.35
CA LYS A 73 1.75 -15.26 17.67
C LYS A 73 0.66 -14.18 17.57
N TYR A 74 0.68 -13.36 16.52
CA TYR A 74 -0.32 -12.33 16.31
C TYR A 74 -1.69 -12.93 15.94
N ILE A 75 -1.73 -13.91 15.03
CA ILE A 75 -2.97 -14.60 14.62
C ILE A 75 -3.61 -15.31 15.82
N VAL A 76 -2.83 -16.02 16.63
CA VAL A 76 -3.33 -16.71 17.83
C VAL A 76 -3.91 -15.71 18.83
N LYS A 77 -3.24 -14.57 19.05
CA LYS A 77 -3.73 -13.52 19.94
C LYS A 77 -5.06 -12.94 19.44
N THR A 78 -5.13 -12.57 18.15
CA THR A 78 -6.35 -12.00 17.55
C THR A 78 -7.50 -13.01 17.61
N ASN A 79 -7.27 -14.28 17.30
CA ASN A 79 -8.31 -15.31 17.38
C ASN A 79 -8.80 -15.51 18.82
N LYS A 80 -7.92 -15.41 19.81
CA LYS A 80 -8.32 -15.48 21.22
C LYS A 80 -9.23 -14.31 21.61
N GLU A 81 -8.90 -13.10 21.18
CA GLU A 81 -9.71 -11.91 21.41
C GLU A 81 -11.06 -11.97 20.69
N VAL A 82 -11.08 -12.46 19.45
CA VAL A 82 -12.32 -12.68 18.69
C VAL A 82 -13.22 -13.72 19.35
N ASN A 83 -12.65 -14.83 19.84
CA ASN A 83 -13.43 -15.86 20.55
C ASN A 83 -14.01 -15.34 21.87
N ILE A 84 -13.25 -14.54 22.62
CA ILE A 84 -13.76 -13.89 23.85
C ILE A 84 -14.95 -12.97 23.53
N LEU A 85 -14.84 -12.17 22.46
CA LEU A 85 -15.93 -11.30 22.02
C LEU A 85 -17.13 -12.12 21.57
N GLN A 86 -16.91 -13.20 20.83
CA GLN A 86 -17.96 -14.09 20.34
C GLN A 86 -18.69 -14.85 21.46
N ASP A 87 -18.04 -15.14 22.59
CA ASP A 87 -18.68 -15.73 23.77
C ASP A 87 -19.41 -14.69 24.66
N SER A 88 -18.94 -13.44 24.65
CA SER A 88 -19.51 -12.35 25.46
C SER A 88 -20.74 -11.69 24.84
N ILE A 89 -20.81 -11.60 23.50
CA ILE A 89 -21.91 -10.97 22.78
C ILE A 89 -23.25 -11.72 23.00
N PRO A 90 -23.35 -13.06 22.88
CA PRO A 90 -24.59 -13.79 23.15
C PRO A 90 -25.07 -13.66 24.59
N LYS A 91 -24.14 -13.64 25.56
CA LYS A 91 -24.46 -13.48 26.99
C LYS A 91 -25.04 -12.10 27.30
N SER A 92 -24.43 -11.04 26.77
CA SER A 92 -24.94 -9.67 26.90
C SER A 92 -26.29 -9.46 26.20
N ILE A 93 -26.53 -10.15 25.08
CA ILE A 93 -27.81 -10.10 24.37
C ILE A 93 -28.89 -10.89 25.12
N GLN A 94 -28.57 -12.06 25.69
CA GLN A 94 -29.50 -12.85 26.52
C GLN A 94 -29.89 -12.15 27.82
N GLU A 95 -28.96 -11.46 28.49
CA GLU A 95 -29.29 -10.63 29.67
C GLU A 95 -30.19 -9.44 29.31
N SER A 96 -30.08 -8.90 28.08
CA SER A 96 -30.93 -7.79 27.60
C SER A 96 -32.34 -8.21 27.13
N LEU A 97 -32.59 -9.52 26.98
CA LEU A 97 -33.86 -10.08 26.46
C LEU A 97 -34.89 -10.44 27.56
N GLN A 98 -34.57 -10.27 28.85
CA GLN A 98 -35.60 -10.36 29.89
C GLN A 98 -36.47 -9.10 29.89
N PRO A 99 -37.78 -9.20 29.62
CA PRO A 99 -38.61 -8.01 29.49
C PRO A 99 -38.99 -7.51 30.88
N ASN A 100 -38.28 -6.49 31.39
CA ASN A 100 -38.84 -5.67 32.45
C ASN A 100 -39.84 -4.68 31.83
N ILE A 101 -41.08 -5.14 31.66
CA ILE A 101 -42.15 -4.35 31.07
C ILE A 101 -42.63 -3.32 32.10
N THR A 102 -42.01 -2.15 32.10
CA THR A 102 -42.68 -0.92 32.55
C THR A 102 -42.71 0.03 31.37
N THR A 103 -43.84 0.06 30.67
CA THR A 103 -44.12 1.02 29.60
C THR A 103 -44.23 2.40 30.21
N THR A 104 -43.12 3.11 30.28
CA THR A 104 -43.08 4.56 30.47
C THR A 104 -42.60 5.16 29.15
N HIS A 105 -43.45 5.95 28.49
CA HIS A 105 -43.06 6.74 27.32
C HIS A 105 -42.03 7.79 27.74
N LYS A 106 -40.75 7.40 27.80
CA LYS A 106 -39.64 8.31 28.07
C LYS A 106 -39.42 9.17 26.84
N HIS A 107 -39.77 10.44 26.96
CA HIS A 107 -39.30 11.46 26.04
C HIS A 107 -37.81 11.65 26.29
N TYR A 108 -36.98 11.21 25.33
CA TYR A 108 -35.54 11.42 25.40
C TYR A 108 -35.23 12.80 24.83
N ASN A 109 -34.96 13.76 25.71
CA ASN A 109 -34.34 15.01 25.29
C ASN A 109 -32.86 14.73 24.97
N LEU A 110 -32.52 14.78 23.68
CA LEU A 110 -31.16 14.56 23.18
C LEU A 110 -30.18 15.65 23.63
N ILE A 111 -30.69 16.82 24.05
CA ILE A 111 -29.90 17.98 24.43
C ILE A 111 -30.55 18.63 25.66
N GLY A 112 -29.82 18.68 26.78
CA GLY A 112 -30.31 19.22 28.05
C GLY A 112 -29.57 18.63 29.24
N LYS A 113 -29.84 19.15 30.45
CA LYS A 113 -29.21 18.69 31.70
C LYS A 113 -29.44 17.19 31.97
N ASP A 114 -30.55 16.65 31.49
CA ASP A 114 -30.96 15.25 31.68
C ASP A 114 -30.71 14.36 30.45
N ALA A 115 -29.95 14.86 29.46
CA ALA A 115 -29.56 14.06 28.31
C ALA A 115 -28.56 12.95 28.74
N PRO A 116 -28.67 11.72 28.20
CA PRO A 116 -27.74 10.63 28.52
C PRO A 116 -26.30 10.94 28.09
N ILE A 117 -26.13 11.88 27.17
CA ILE A 117 -24.84 12.40 26.73
C ILE A 117 -24.73 13.83 27.27
N GLY A 118 -23.87 14.04 28.27
CA GLY A 118 -23.63 15.37 28.81
C GLY A 118 -23.21 16.37 27.72
N ILE A 119 -23.64 17.63 27.82
CA ILE A 119 -23.44 18.67 26.80
C ILE A 119 -21.97 18.78 26.32
N LYS A 120 -21.01 18.52 27.21
CA LYS A 120 -19.57 18.53 26.93
C LYS A 120 -19.16 17.41 25.96
N ASN A 121 -19.71 16.21 26.14
CA ASN A 121 -19.43 15.06 25.29
C ASN A 121 -20.13 15.19 23.93
N ALA A 122 -21.33 15.77 23.90
CA ALA A 122 -22.04 16.07 22.66
C ALA A 122 -21.28 17.10 21.81
N SER A 123 -20.73 18.15 22.43
CA SER A 123 -19.89 19.13 21.74
C SER A 123 -18.61 18.50 21.18
N LEU A 124 -17.96 17.61 21.92
CA LEU A 124 -16.77 16.88 21.46
C LEU A 124 -17.09 16.00 20.23
N LEU A 125 -18.22 15.29 20.23
CA LEU A 125 -18.67 14.50 19.08
C LEU A 125 -18.91 15.37 17.84
N LEU A 126 -19.54 16.53 18.03
CA LEU A 126 -19.82 17.47 16.94
C LEU A 126 -18.53 18.01 16.33
N ILE A 127 -17.54 18.37 17.16
CA ILE A 127 -16.21 18.79 16.71
C ILE A 127 -15.50 17.64 15.98
N SER A 128 -15.59 16.41 16.48
CA SER A 128 -14.99 15.24 15.84
C SER A 128 -15.58 14.96 14.45
N ILE A 129 -16.88 15.14 14.28
CA ILE A 129 -17.56 15.00 12.98
C ILE A 129 -17.08 16.07 12.01
N ILE A 130 -16.97 17.33 12.46
CA ILE A 130 -16.46 18.44 11.64
C ILE A 130 -15.02 18.17 11.18
N LEU A 131 -14.17 17.67 12.07
CA LEU A 131 -12.78 17.33 11.75
C LEU A 131 -12.69 16.15 10.76
N LEU A 132 -13.54 15.13 10.91
CA LEU A 132 -13.60 14.00 9.97
C LEU A 132 -14.04 14.44 8.57
N VAL A 133 -15.06 15.29 8.46
CA VAL A 133 -15.53 15.82 7.18
C VAL A 133 -14.45 16.68 6.51
N GLY A 134 -13.74 17.51 7.29
CA GLY A 134 -12.59 18.26 6.80
C GLY A 134 -11.45 17.35 6.30
N GLY A 135 -11.12 16.31 7.07
CA GLY A 135 -10.08 15.34 6.73
C GLY A 135 -10.40 14.56 5.44
N ILE A 136 -11.66 14.16 5.24
CA ILE A 136 -12.09 13.44 4.03
C ILE A 136 -12.14 14.38 2.80
N LYS A 137 -12.53 15.65 2.98
CA LYS A 137 -12.63 16.61 1.87
C LYS A 137 -11.26 17.11 1.38
N TYR A 138 -10.31 17.31 2.29
CA TYR A 138 -9.01 17.92 1.97
C TYR A 138 -7.82 16.95 2.06
N GLY A 139 -7.98 15.77 2.65
CA GLY A 139 -6.94 14.74 2.74
C GLY A 139 -6.57 14.07 1.41
N PRO A 140 -7.51 13.70 0.51
CA PRO A 140 -7.19 12.86 -0.65
C PRO A 140 -6.19 13.48 -1.63
N GLY A 141 -6.19 14.81 -1.79
CA GLY A 141 -5.32 15.50 -2.74
C GLY A 141 -3.83 15.25 -2.46
N VAL A 142 -3.43 15.28 -1.18
CA VAL A 142 -2.04 15.10 -0.77
C VAL A 142 -1.57 13.66 -1.00
N TYR A 143 -2.42 12.66 -0.72
CA TYR A 143 -2.08 11.24 -0.92
C TYR A 143 -2.03 10.86 -2.40
N LEU A 144 -2.95 11.40 -3.21
CA LEU A 144 -2.97 11.18 -4.66
C LEU A 144 -1.75 11.82 -5.34
N GLU A 145 -1.39 13.05 -4.96
CA GLU A 145 -0.18 13.73 -5.46
C GLU A 145 1.09 12.95 -5.10
N HIS A 146 1.21 12.44 -3.87
CA HIS A 146 2.36 11.61 -3.50
C HIS A 146 2.48 10.33 -4.33
N SER A 147 1.36 9.69 -4.67
CA SER A 147 1.37 8.49 -5.49
C SER A 147 1.75 8.76 -6.95
N THR A 148 1.30 9.89 -7.52
CA THR A 148 1.68 10.27 -8.89
C THR A 148 3.12 10.74 -8.96
N LEU A 149 3.57 11.55 -7.99
CA LEU A 149 4.96 11.98 -7.85
C LEU A 149 5.92 10.78 -7.77
N LYS A 150 5.60 9.76 -6.97
CA LYS A 150 6.43 8.56 -6.84
C LYS A 150 6.48 7.72 -8.13
N LYS A 151 5.37 7.67 -8.86
CA LYS A 151 5.31 6.99 -10.17
C LYS A 151 6.15 7.72 -11.21
N ASP A 152 6.05 9.05 -11.24
CA ASP A 152 6.79 9.91 -12.15
C ASP A 152 8.29 9.84 -11.86
N GLU A 153 8.68 9.92 -10.59
CA GLU A 153 10.07 9.75 -10.13
C GLU A 153 10.67 8.43 -10.62
N LYS A 154 9.97 7.31 -10.41
CA LYS A 154 10.43 5.99 -10.88
C LYS A 154 10.59 5.95 -12.40
N THR A 155 9.68 6.59 -13.13
CA THR A 155 9.72 6.63 -14.60
C THR A 155 10.91 7.45 -15.09
N TYR A 156 11.13 8.63 -14.52
CA TYR A 156 12.27 9.48 -14.87
C TYR A 156 13.60 8.81 -14.51
N HIS A 157 13.66 8.10 -13.38
CA HIS A 157 14.85 7.35 -12.98
C HIS A 157 15.19 6.27 -13.99
N MET A 158 14.21 5.46 -14.41
CA MET A 158 14.41 4.41 -15.43
C MET A 158 14.89 4.98 -16.77
N ILE A 159 14.34 6.12 -17.21
CA ILE A 159 14.77 6.78 -18.45
C ILE A 159 16.21 7.28 -18.31
N TYR A 160 16.56 7.89 -17.18
CA TYR A 160 17.91 8.35 -16.91
C TYR A 160 18.92 7.20 -16.91
N GLU A 161 18.63 6.10 -16.19
CA GLU A 161 19.46 4.91 -16.15
C GLU A 161 19.68 4.32 -17.54
N TYR A 162 18.61 4.19 -18.32
CA TYR A 162 18.72 3.72 -19.71
C TYR A 162 19.66 4.59 -20.53
N ILE A 163 19.49 5.92 -20.50
CA ILE A 163 20.35 6.85 -21.26
C ILE A 163 21.79 6.75 -20.78
N TYR A 164 22.02 6.73 -19.47
CA TYR A 164 23.34 6.64 -18.86
C TYR A 164 24.06 5.36 -19.29
N LEU A 165 23.42 4.20 -19.13
CA LEU A 165 23.99 2.90 -19.46
C LEU A 165 24.21 2.74 -20.97
N ASN A 166 23.27 3.19 -21.80
CA ASN A 166 23.42 3.14 -23.26
C ASN A 166 24.53 4.10 -23.77
N SER A 167 24.75 5.24 -23.11
CA SER A 167 25.88 6.12 -23.41
C SER A 167 27.22 5.52 -22.98
N TYR A 168 27.25 4.86 -21.82
CA TYR A 168 28.40 4.12 -21.34
C TYR A 168 28.78 2.96 -22.28
N GLU A 169 27.80 2.16 -22.70
CA GLU A 169 28.02 1.03 -23.62
C GLU A 169 28.57 1.49 -24.99
N LYS A 170 28.02 2.57 -25.55
CA LYS A 170 28.38 3.00 -26.91
C LYS A 170 29.73 3.71 -27.02
N ASN A 171 30.07 4.55 -26.04
CA ASN A 171 31.22 5.45 -26.15
C ASN A 171 32.09 5.49 -24.88
N ASN A 172 31.82 4.64 -23.89
CA ASN A 172 32.50 4.61 -22.59
C ASN A 172 32.56 5.98 -21.90
N THR A 173 31.58 6.85 -22.19
CA THR A 173 31.56 8.25 -21.76
C THR A 173 30.21 8.63 -21.19
N THR A 174 30.21 8.92 -19.89
CA THR A 174 29.06 9.38 -19.10
C THR A 174 29.24 10.81 -18.61
N SER A 175 30.42 11.41 -18.86
CA SER A 175 30.88 12.66 -18.27
C SER A 175 29.97 13.85 -18.55
N GLN A 176 29.28 13.88 -19.70
CA GLN A 176 28.30 14.92 -20.01
C GLN A 176 27.04 14.79 -19.15
N LEU A 177 26.54 13.58 -18.94
CA LEU A 177 25.35 13.32 -18.13
C LEU A 177 25.63 13.59 -16.65
N GLU A 178 26.82 13.21 -16.17
CA GLU A 178 27.30 13.49 -14.82
C GLU A 178 27.47 14.99 -14.57
N ASN A 179 28.04 15.73 -15.54
CA ASN A 179 28.17 17.18 -15.45
C ASN A 179 26.79 17.88 -15.39
N LEU A 180 25.83 17.41 -16.19
CA LEU A 180 24.46 17.93 -16.16
C LEU A 180 23.76 17.59 -14.83
N GLN A 181 23.97 16.39 -14.30
CA GLN A 181 23.44 16.00 -12.98
C GLN A 181 24.02 16.86 -11.88
N GLN A 182 25.33 17.11 -11.89
CA GLN A 182 26.00 17.97 -10.92
C GLN A 182 25.47 19.41 -10.98
N LYS A 183 25.34 19.98 -12.19
CA LYS A 183 24.76 21.33 -12.39
C LYS A 183 23.30 21.41 -11.93
N SER A 184 22.53 20.35 -12.13
CA SER A 184 21.16 20.23 -11.66
C SER A 184 21.10 20.19 -10.12
N ALA A 185 21.90 19.31 -9.49
CA ALA A 185 21.96 19.17 -8.05
C ALA A 185 22.45 20.44 -7.35
N SER A 186 23.42 21.15 -7.93
CA SER A 186 23.94 22.41 -7.41
C SER A 186 23.06 23.62 -7.70
N ARG A 187 21.90 23.43 -8.36
CA ARG A 187 21.00 24.50 -8.83
C ARG A 187 21.73 25.62 -9.56
N ASN A 188 22.65 25.26 -10.46
CA ASN A 188 23.47 26.23 -11.16
C ASN A 188 22.59 27.24 -11.96
N PRO A 189 22.77 28.56 -11.79
CA PRO A 189 21.92 29.57 -12.43
C PRO A 189 21.94 29.54 -13.96
N ASP A 190 23.10 29.32 -14.58
CA ASP A 190 23.25 29.26 -16.03
C ASP A 190 22.57 28.02 -16.60
N PHE A 191 22.69 26.89 -15.91
CA PHE A 191 21.97 25.66 -16.24
C PHE A 191 20.45 25.88 -16.22
N ILE A 192 19.92 26.50 -15.16
CA ILE A 192 18.48 26.79 -15.03
C ILE A 192 18.01 27.76 -16.13
N LYS A 193 18.78 28.81 -16.42
CA LYS A 193 18.47 29.76 -17.48
C LYS A 193 18.40 29.07 -18.84
N ASN A 194 19.37 28.23 -19.16
CA ASN A 194 19.42 27.49 -20.42
C ASN A 194 18.27 26.48 -20.50
N LEU A 195 17.98 25.75 -19.43
CA LEU A 195 16.84 24.83 -19.36
C LEU A 195 15.51 25.55 -19.63
N ASN A 196 15.31 26.72 -19.04
CA ASN A 196 14.09 27.52 -19.25
C ASN A 196 13.99 28.02 -20.70
N ALA A 197 15.11 28.42 -21.32
CA ALA A 197 15.13 28.81 -22.73
C ALA A 197 14.76 27.63 -23.66
N LEU A 198 15.35 26.45 -23.41
CA LEU A 198 15.01 25.21 -24.12
C LEU A 198 13.54 24.84 -23.97
N LYS A 199 13.00 24.93 -22.75
CA LYS A 199 11.58 24.67 -22.46
C LYS A 199 10.66 25.60 -23.24
N ARG A 200 10.98 26.90 -23.29
CA ARG A 200 10.21 27.88 -24.09
C ARG A 200 10.25 27.54 -25.57
N LYS A 201 11.43 27.22 -26.12
CA LYS A 201 11.57 26.84 -27.53
C LYS A 201 10.73 25.61 -27.87
N TYR A 202 10.81 24.56 -27.05
CA TYR A 202 10.03 23.33 -27.23
C TYR A 202 8.52 23.59 -27.18
N ASN A 203 8.05 24.38 -26.21
CA ASN A 203 6.64 24.72 -26.10
C ASN A 203 6.13 25.50 -27.31
N ASN A 204 6.91 26.47 -27.80
CA ASN A 204 6.57 27.23 -28.99
C ASN A 204 6.47 26.30 -30.22
N ASP A 205 7.38 25.34 -30.37
CA ASP A 205 7.34 24.35 -31.45
C ASP A 205 6.12 23.44 -31.37
N LEU A 206 5.74 23.00 -30.16
CA LEU A 206 4.51 22.22 -29.96
C LEU A 206 3.26 23.02 -30.33
N GLU A 207 3.21 24.28 -29.92
CA GLU A 207 2.10 25.17 -30.24
C GLU A 207 1.99 25.40 -31.75
N LEU A 208 3.12 25.65 -32.42
CA LEU A 208 3.18 25.83 -33.85
C LEU A 208 2.74 24.56 -34.60
N LYS A 209 3.15 23.37 -34.13
CA LYS A 209 2.66 22.09 -34.66
C LYS A 209 1.15 21.92 -34.46
N ARG A 210 0.62 22.31 -33.29
CA ARG A 210 -0.82 22.25 -32.99
C ARG A 210 -1.61 23.19 -33.91
N LEU A 211 -1.17 24.43 -34.06
CA LEU A 211 -1.77 25.43 -34.94
C LEU A 211 -1.75 24.98 -36.40
N LYS A 212 -0.64 24.42 -36.88
CA LYS A 212 -0.56 23.84 -38.23
C LYS A 212 -1.56 22.69 -38.44
N LYS A 213 -1.72 21.81 -37.46
CA LYS A 213 -2.73 20.74 -37.52
C LYS A 213 -4.14 21.31 -37.60
N GLN A 214 -4.47 22.30 -36.76
CA GLN A 214 -5.77 22.95 -36.78
C GLN A 214 -6.03 23.67 -38.10
N LEU A 215 -5.04 24.38 -38.64
CA LEU A 215 -5.14 25.03 -39.95
C LEU A 215 -5.40 24.03 -41.08
N ASN A 216 -4.73 22.88 -41.05
CA ASN A 216 -4.94 21.83 -42.06
C ASN A 216 -6.34 21.20 -41.96
N LEU A 217 -6.88 21.04 -40.75
CA LEU A 217 -8.25 20.57 -40.54
C LEU A 217 -9.29 21.58 -41.07
N LEU A 218 -9.07 22.87 -40.83
CA LEU A 218 -9.93 23.95 -41.31
C LEU A 218 -9.92 24.08 -42.85
N LYS A 219 -8.77 23.84 -43.50
CA LYS A 219 -8.65 23.83 -44.96
C LYS A 219 -9.27 22.61 -45.63
N GLN A 220 -9.57 21.56 -44.87
CA GLN A 220 -10.19 20.31 -45.35
C GLN A 220 -11.69 20.24 -45.06
N GLN A 221 -12.26 21.24 -44.38
CA GLN A 221 -13.70 21.44 -44.31
C GLN A 221 -14.17 22.21 -45.56
N PRO A 222 -15.18 21.72 -46.30
CA PRO A 222 -15.72 22.38 -47.49
C PRO A 222 -16.40 23.71 -47.17
#